data_AF-A0A0D4CKH9-F1
#
_entry.id   AF-A0A0D4CKH9-F1
#
_cell.length_a   1.000
_cell.length_b   1.000
_cell.length_c   1.000
_cell.angle_alpha   90.00
_cell.angle_beta   90.00
_cell.angle_gamma   90.00
#
_symmetry.space_group_name_H-M   'P 1'
#
loop_
_entity.id
_entity.type
_entity.pdbx_description
1 polymer ?
#
loop_
_entity_poly.entity_id
_entity_poly.type
_entity_poly.pdbx_seq_one_letter_code
_entity_poly.pdbx_strand_id
1 'polypeptide(L)'
;MSEKVFVAHVTLSWGEKRDYLIANDVEPGLQHRLDTYGNSWNEVMQNALMNVPVAPYLPSNSVQPPIATAKVSDVEARDFGPTEEKLQRTRSQFIMAAMWEKQSAETTANFLHHDYDQASQAEIFADVDYWVNGTKHPDVWAHTKQLIRDQEKRLSEETAN
;
A
#
# COMPACT_ATOMS: atom_id res chain seq x y z
N MET A 1 -1.57 28.46 2.69
CA MET A 1 -2.15 27.32 3.44
C MET A 1 -1.24 26.13 3.15
N SER A 2 -0.75 25.43 4.17
CA SER A 2 -0.07 24.15 3.96
C SER A 2 -1.09 23.18 3.38
N GLU A 3 -0.70 22.45 2.34
CA GLU A 3 -1.50 21.35 1.80
C GLU A 3 -1.52 20.24 2.85
N LYS A 4 -2.71 19.81 3.30
CA LYS A 4 -2.83 18.66 4.19
C LYS A 4 -2.75 17.39 3.36
N VAL A 5 -1.95 16.44 3.83
CA VAL A 5 -1.84 15.11 3.26
C VAL A 5 -2.11 14.04 4.31
N PHE A 6 -2.42 12.84 3.84
CA PHE A 6 -2.72 11.69 4.69
C PHE A 6 -1.62 10.64 4.54
N VAL A 7 -0.94 10.32 5.64
CA VAL A 7 0.14 9.34 5.69
C VAL A 7 -0.39 8.05 6.31
N ALA A 8 -0.36 6.97 5.54
CA ALA A 8 -0.66 5.62 6.02
C ALA A 8 0.60 4.96 6.57
N HIS A 9 0.54 4.52 7.83
CA HIS A 9 1.52 3.67 8.45
C HIS A 9 1.10 2.22 8.25
N VAL A 10 1.92 1.43 7.56
CA VAL A 10 1.56 0.06 7.19
C VAL A 10 2.62 -0.95 7.61
N THR A 11 2.21 -2.21 7.74
CA THR A 11 3.10 -3.36 7.93
C THR A 11 2.88 -4.35 6.79
N LEU A 12 3.96 -4.80 6.17
CA LEU A 12 3.96 -5.82 5.12
C LEU A 12 3.89 -7.22 5.74
N SER A 13 3.47 -8.23 4.98
CA SER A 13 3.29 -9.60 5.49
C SER A 13 4.61 -10.22 6.00
N TRP A 14 5.75 -9.78 5.46
CA TRP A 14 7.09 -10.15 5.93
C TRP A 14 7.60 -9.31 7.11
N GLY A 15 6.76 -8.45 7.69
CA GLY A 15 7.00 -7.73 8.95
C GLY A 15 7.67 -6.36 8.82
N GLU A 16 8.04 -5.94 7.61
CA GLU A 16 8.60 -4.61 7.38
C GLU A 16 7.53 -3.52 7.53
N LYS A 17 7.88 -2.39 8.15
CA LYS A 17 7.00 -1.23 8.30
C LYS A 17 7.36 -0.16 7.29
N ARG A 18 6.35 0.49 6.72
CA ARG A 18 6.50 1.55 5.72
C ARG A 18 5.45 2.63 5.89
N ASP A 19 5.79 3.82 5.41
CA ASP A 19 4.90 4.97 5.37
C ASP A 19 4.61 5.32 3.92
N TYR A 20 3.35 5.68 3.64
CA TYR A 20 2.91 6.05 2.30
C TYR A 20 1.96 7.22 2.34
N LEU A 21 1.96 8.04 1.28
CA LEU A 21 0.87 8.98 1.03
C LEU A 21 -0.35 8.22 0.53
N ILE A 22 -1.53 8.51 1.04
CA ILE A 22 -2.79 7.97 0.53
C ILE A 22 -3.02 8.43 -0.92
N ALA A 23 -3.66 7.60 -1.75
CA ALA A 23 -4.00 7.99 -3.12
C ALA A 23 -4.88 9.26 -3.18
N ASN A 24 -4.62 10.14 -4.15
CA ASN A 24 -5.26 11.47 -4.28
C ASN A 24 -6.80 11.42 -4.36
N ASP A 25 -7.36 10.33 -4.88
CA ASP A 25 -8.81 10.13 -5.01
C ASP A 25 -9.47 9.64 -3.71
N VAL A 26 -8.68 9.12 -2.76
CA VAL A 26 -9.13 8.73 -1.42
C VAL A 26 -9.02 9.89 -0.44
N GLU A 27 -8.05 10.80 -0.62
CA GLU A 27 -7.81 11.95 0.27
C GLU A 27 -9.05 12.82 0.52
N PRO A 28 -9.91 13.18 -0.47
CA PRO A 28 -11.12 13.95 -0.22
C PRO A 28 -12.09 13.25 0.74
N GLY A 29 -12.18 11.92 0.66
CA GLY A 29 -13.02 11.13 1.56
C GLY A 29 -12.49 11.17 3.00
N LEU A 30 -11.16 11.08 3.17
CA LEU A 30 -10.52 11.20 4.47
C LEU A 30 -10.59 12.62 5.03
N GLN A 31 -10.44 13.64 4.19
CA GLN A 31 -10.61 15.04 4.57
C GLN A 31 -12.03 15.31 5.07
N HIS A 32 -13.03 14.84 4.33
CA HIS A 32 -14.43 14.94 4.79
C HIS A 32 -14.64 14.26 6.14
N ARG A 33 -14.05 13.08 6.37
CA ARG A 33 -14.11 12.40 7.67
C ARG A 33 -13.41 13.17 8.77
N LEU A 34 -12.23 13.75 8.50
CA LEU A 34 -11.48 14.56 9.45
C LEU A 34 -12.31 15.75 9.92
N ASP A 35 -12.98 16.43 8.99
CA ASP A 35 -13.82 17.59 9.28
C ASP A 35 -15.12 17.22 10.01
N THR A 36 -15.63 16.00 9.81
CA THR A 36 -16.94 15.55 10.34
C THR A 36 -16.84 14.82 11.67
N TYR A 37 -15.84 13.96 11.84
CA TYR A 37 -15.79 12.98 12.94
C TYR A 37 -14.70 13.26 13.99
N GLY A 38 -13.91 14.32 13.82
CA GLY A 38 -12.86 14.67 14.79
C GLY A 38 -11.91 13.48 15.01
N ASN A 39 -11.69 13.05 16.25
CA ASN A 39 -10.68 12.04 16.59
C ASN A 39 -10.92 10.62 16.03
N SER A 40 -12.14 10.27 15.60
CA SER A 40 -12.46 8.93 15.04
C SER A 40 -12.43 8.88 13.51
N TRP A 41 -11.93 9.95 12.87
CA TRP A 41 -11.95 10.06 11.42
C TRP A 41 -11.25 8.90 10.69
N ASN A 42 -10.17 8.37 11.26
CA ASN A 42 -9.33 7.34 10.64
C ASN A 42 -9.73 5.89 10.97
N GLU A 43 -10.77 5.65 11.78
CA GLU A 43 -11.21 4.30 12.17
C GLU A 43 -11.47 3.40 10.96
N VAL A 44 -11.93 3.96 9.84
CA VAL A 44 -12.18 3.24 8.58
C VAL A 44 -10.92 2.64 7.96
N MET A 45 -9.75 3.22 8.26
CA MET A 45 -8.46 2.79 7.74
C MET A 45 -7.73 1.86 8.71
N GLN A 46 -8.09 1.84 9.99
CA GLN A 46 -7.43 0.99 10.96
C GLN A 46 -7.62 -0.49 10.61
N ASN A 47 -6.50 -1.23 10.56
CA ASN A 47 -6.44 -2.63 10.14
C ASN A 47 -6.97 -2.90 8.72
N ALA A 48 -7.17 -1.87 7.88
CA ALA A 48 -7.48 -2.09 6.48
C ALA A 48 -6.32 -2.80 5.77
N LEU A 49 -6.64 -3.62 4.78
CA LEU A 49 -5.64 -4.15 3.84
C LEU A 49 -5.56 -3.22 2.63
N MET A 50 -4.36 -2.84 2.21
CA MET A 50 -4.13 -1.85 1.16
C MET A 50 -3.01 -2.30 0.22
N ASN A 51 -3.24 -2.16 -1.08
CA ASN A 51 -2.20 -2.38 -2.07
C ASN A 51 -1.21 -1.21 -2.07
N VAL A 52 0.07 -1.52 -1.88
CA VAL A 52 1.15 -0.55 -1.81
C VAL A 52 2.28 -0.91 -2.77
N PRO A 53 2.91 0.08 -3.42
CA PRO A 53 4.12 -0.18 -4.19
C PRO A 53 5.26 -0.53 -3.23
N VAL A 54 5.96 -1.62 -3.50
CA VAL A 54 7.11 -2.04 -2.67
C VAL A 54 8.48 -1.69 -3.27
N ALA A 55 8.47 -1.04 -4.43
CA ALA A 55 9.63 -0.36 -5.02
C ALA A 55 9.19 0.97 -5.67
N PRO A 56 10.12 1.89 -5.96
CA PRO A 56 9.77 3.18 -6.58
C PRO A 56 9.16 3.05 -7.99
N TYR A 57 8.34 4.05 -8.35
CA TYR A 57 7.95 4.30 -9.73
C TYR A 57 9.16 4.78 -10.55
N LEU A 58 9.31 4.26 -11.77
CA LEU A 58 10.34 4.73 -12.70
C LEU A 58 9.90 6.06 -13.34
N PRO A 59 10.81 7.02 -13.58
CA PRO A 59 10.52 8.23 -14.33
C PRO A 59 9.88 7.97 -15.70
N SER A 60 10.32 6.92 -16.38
CA SER A 60 9.77 6.50 -17.68
C SER A 60 8.34 5.96 -17.60
N ASN A 61 7.88 5.56 -16.41
CA ASN A 61 6.66 4.80 -16.18
C ASN A 61 6.54 3.54 -17.06
N SER A 62 7.68 2.99 -17.50
CA SER A 62 7.73 1.85 -18.42
C SER A 62 7.34 0.53 -17.77
N VAL A 63 7.56 0.41 -16.46
CA VAL A 63 7.30 -0.78 -15.66
C VAL A 63 6.65 -0.36 -14.35
N GLN A 64 5.51 -0.98 -14.01
CA GLN A 64 4.88 -0.78 -12.71
C GLN A 64 5.77 -1.37 -11.62
N PRO A 65 5.90 -0.71 -10.46
CA PRO A 65 6.61 -1.32 -9.34
C PRO A 65 5.86 -2.57 -8.87
N PRO A 66 6.57 -3.56 -8.28
CA PRO A 66 5.90 -4.67 -7.62
C PRO A 66 4.93 -4.15 -6.56
N ILE A 67 3.75 -4.74 -6.50
CA ILE A 67 2.67 -4.36 -5.57
C ILE A 67 2.51 -5.47 -4.53
N ALA A 68 2.39 -5.06 -3.26
CA ALA A 68 2.08 -5.94 -2.13
C ALA A 68 0.82 -5.45 -1.41
N THR A 69 0.18 -6.31 -0.63
CA THR A 69 -0.91 -5.95 0.29
C THR A 69 -0.39 -5.78 1.71
N ALA A 70 -0.40 -4.55 2.19
CA ALA A 70 -0.02 -4.19 3.54
C ALA A 70 -1.23 -4.06 4.46
N LYS A 71 -1.04 -4.32 5.75
CA LYS A 71 -2.03 -3.97 6.78
C LYS A 71 -1.75 -2.57 7.30
N VAL A 72 -2.74 -1.69 7.25
CA VAL A 72 -2.68 -0.34 7.80
C VAL A 72 -2.75 -0.41 9.32
N SER A 73 -1.70 0.08 9.98
CA SER A 73 -1.68 0.26 11.44
C SER A 73 -2.32 1.56 11.89
N ASP A 74 -2.11 2.65 11.14
CA ASP A 74 -2.67 3.96 11.45
C ASP A 74 -2.65 4.87 10.21
N VAL A 75 -3.43 5.95 10.24
CA VAL A 75 -3.36 7.02 9.25
C VAL A 75 -3.35 8.36 9.96
N GLU A 76 -2.39 9.21 9.60
CA GLU A 76 -2.22 10.54 10.17
C GLU A 76 -2.47 11.63 9.13
N ALA A 77 -3.12 12.72 9.54
CA ALA A 77 -3.25 13.93 8.73
C ALA A 77 -2.13 14.91 9.11
N ARG A 78 -1.28 15.26 8.17
CA ARG A 78 -0.09 16.12 8.39
C ARG A 78 -0.02 17.24 7.35
N ASP A 79 0.68 18.31 7.67
CA ASP A 79 1.04 19.33 6.68
C ASP A 79 2.11 18.78 5.75
N PHE A 80 1.96 19.01 4.44
CA PHE A 80 2.92 18.55 3.45
C PHE A 80 4.27 19.25 3.63
N GLY A 81 5.35 18.47 3.64
CA GLY A 81 6.71 18.97 3.79
C GLY A 81 7.78 18.02 3.23
N PRO A 82 9.07 18.30 3.51
CA PRO A 82 10.20 17.58 2.90
C PRO A 82 10.27 16.08 3.21
N THR A 83 9.58 15.63 4.27
CA THR A 83 9.49 14.20 4.60
C THR A 83 8.46 13.52 3.69
N GLU A 84 7.29 14.13 3.56
CA GLU A 84 6.17 13.66 2.75
C GLU A 84 6.51 13.65 1.25
N GLU A 85 7.33 14.59 0.78
CA GLU A 85 7.85 14.63 -0.61
C GLU A 85 8.59 13.34 -1.02
N LYS A 86 9.16 12.61 -0.06
CA LYS A 86 9.93 11.38 -0.32
C LYS A 86 9.08 10.12 -0.22
N LEU A 87 7.86 10.23 0.29
CA LEU A 87 6.97 9.10 0.46
C LEU A 87 6.36 8.71 -0.88
N GLN A 88 6.26 7.41 -1.11
CA GLN A 88 5.52 6.90 -2.25
C GLN A 88 4.02 7.04 -2.00
N ARG A 89 3.26 7.24 -3.07
CA ARG A 89 1.81 7.25 -3.00
C ARG A 89 1.26 5.84 -3.18
N THR A 90 0.29 5.47 -2.36
CA THR A 90 -0.44 4.22 -2.51
C THR A 90 -1.31 4.25 -3.75
N ARG A 91 -1.86 3.10 -4.11
CA ARG A 91 -2.93 3.01 -5.10
C ARG A 91 -4.27 2.93 -4.37
N SER A 92 -5.34 3.34 -5.02
CA SER A 92 -6.70 3.52 -4.46
C SER A 92 -7.44 2.21 -4.17
N GLN A 93 -6.70 1.15 -3.84
CA GLN A 93 -7.20 -0.21 -3.63
C GLN A 93 -6.98 -0.61 -2.18
N PHE A 94 -8.04 -0.55 -1.39
CA PHE A 94 -8.03 -1.00 -0.01
C PHE A 94 -9.37 -1.62 0.39
N ILE A 95 -9.33 -2.47 1.41
CA ILE A 95 -10.50 -3.10 2.00
C ILE A 95 -10.47 -2.94 3.52
N MET A 96 -11.59 -2.48 4.08
CA MET A 96 -11.73 -2.23 5.51
C MET A 96 -11.69 -3.54 6.32
N ALA A 97 -11.16 -3.48 7.54
CA ALA A 97 -11.15 -4.61 8.48
C ALA A 97 -12.53 -5.25 8.66
N ALA A 98 -13.55 -4.41 8.86
CA ALA A 98 -14.93 -4.84 9.03
C ALA A 98 -15.49 -5.68 7.86
N MET A 99 -14.85 -5.62 6.68
CA MET A 99 -15.13 -6.45 5.52
C MET A 99 -14.22 -7.66 5.48
N TRP A 100 -12.89 -7.49 5.36
CA TRP A 100 -11.98 -8.61 5.07
C TRP A 100 -11.93 -9.67 6.18
N GLU A 101 -12.12 -9.27 7.45
CA GLU A 101 -12.14 -10.22 8.58
C GLU A 101 -13.34 -11.19 8.54
N LYS A 102 -14.34 -10.92 7.70
CA LYS A 102 -15.56 -11.72 7.58
C LYS A 102 -15.62 -12.55 6.29
N GLN A 103 -14.58 -12.51 5.46
CA GLN A 103 -14.55 -13.18 4.15
C GLN A 103 -13.33 -14.09 4.05
N SER A 104 -13.36 -15.01 3.08
CA SER A 104 -12.21 -15.85 2.78
C SER A 104 -11.05 -15.03 2.22
N ALA A 105 -9.84 -15.60 2.32
CA ALA A 105 -8.65 -15.07 1.66
C ALA A 105 -8.87 -14.93 0.15
N GLU A 106 -9.52 -15.91 -0.48
CA GLU A 106 -9.84 -15.86 -1.91
C GLU A 106 -10.75 -14.68 -2.30
N THR A 107 -11.85 -14.46 -1.57
CA THR A 107 -12.75 -13.32 -1.85
C THR A 107 -12.05 -11.98 -1.64
N THR A 108 -11.25 -11.88 -0.57
CA THR A 108 -10.48 -10.67 -0.26
C THR A 108 -9.39 -10.42 -1.30
N ALA A 109 -8.69 -11.46 -1.73
CA ALA A 109 -7.66 -11.38 -2.76
C ALA A 109 -8.28 -10.98 -4.09
N ASN A 110 -9.42 -11.57 -4.50
CA ASN A 110 -10.13 -11.21 -5.73
C ASN A 110 -10.66 -9.76 -5.72
N PHE A 111 -10.95 -9.19 -4.54
CA PHE A 111 -11.33 -7.79 -4.42
C PHE A 111 -10.12 -6.85 -4.58
N LEU A 112 -8.98 -7.20 -3.97
CA LEU A 112 -7.73 -6.42 -4.07
C LEU A 112 -6.96 -6.71 -5.36
N HIS A 113 -7.31 -7.79 -6.06
CA HIS A 113 -6.83 -8.15 -7.37
C HIS A 113 -7.27 -7.09 -8.36
N HIS A 114 -6.28 -6.51 -9.04
CA HIS A 114 -6.46 -5.40 -9.96
C HIS A 114 -5.64 -5.67 -11.23
N ASP A 115 -5.52 -4.66 -12.09
CA ASP A 115 -4.77 -4.66 -13.35
C ASP A 115 -3.24 -4.71 -13.18
N TYR A 116 -2.75 -5.46 -12.19
CA TYR A 116 -1.34 -5.68 -11.96
C TYR A 116 -0.80 -6.87 -12.77
N ASP A 117 0.52 -6.94 -12.90
CA ASP A 117 1.17 -8.11 -13.48
C ASP A 117 1.04 -9.37 -12.62
N GLN A 118 1.34 -10.53 -13.21
CA GLN A 118 1.17 -11.82 -12.54
C GLN A 118 1.99 -11.95 -11.25
N ALA A 119 3.17 -11.34 -11.17
CA ALA A 119 4.01 -11.41 -9.98
C ALA A 119 3.38 -10.63 -8.82
N SER A 120 2.90 -9.42 -9.09
CA SER A 120 2.16 -8.60 -8.13
C SER A 120 0.85 -9.26 -7.71
N GLN A 121 0.13 -9.91 -8.63
CA GLN A 121 -1.07 -10.68 -8.29
C GLN A 121 -0.76 -11.87 -7.37
N ALA A 122 0.36 -12.57 -7.59
CA ALA A 122 0.80 -13.66 -6.74
C ALA A 122 1.19 -13.16 -5.33
N GLU A 123 1.90 -12.03 -5.24
CA GLU A 123 2.23 -11.39 -3.96
C GLU A 123 0.96 -10.96 -3.21
N ILE A 124 0.00 -10.29 -3.88
CA ILE A 124 -1.27 -9.87 -3.28
C ILE A 124 -2.02 -11.07 -2.70
N PHE A 125 -2.09 -12.19 -3.44
CA PHE A 125 -2.73 -13.40 -2.94
C PHE A 125 -2.01 -13.94 -1.69
N ALA A 126 -0.68 -14.02 -1.73
CA ALA A 126 0.14 -14.50 -0.60
C ALA A 126 -0.01 -13.61 0.63
N ASP A 127 -0.04 -12.29 0.45
CA ASP A 127 -0.23 -11.32 1.53
C ASP A 127 -1.61 -11.44 2.15
N VAL A 128 -2.66 -11.53 1.34
CA VAL A 128 -4.02 -11.70 1.83
C VAL A 128 -4.17 -13.02 2.59
N ASP A 129 -3.61 -14.12 2.08
CA ASP A 129 -3.61 -15.40 2.78
C ASP A 129 -2.85 -15.33 4.12
N TYR A 130 -1.76 -14.57 4.17
CA TYR A 130 -1.07 -14.28 5.43
C TYR A 130 -1.95 -13.50 6.41
N TRP A 131 -2.60 -12.42 5.98
CA TRP A 131 -3.41 -11.58 6.88
C TRP A 131 -4.69 -12.27 7.36
N VAL A 132 -5.32 -13.07 6.49
CA VAL A 132 -6.57 -13.77 6.79
C VAL A 132 -6.33 -15.07 7.54
N ASN A 133 -5.37 -15.89 7.10
CA ASN A 133 -5.16 -17.25 7.61
C ASN A 133 -3.87 -17.43 8.42
N GLY A 134 -2.96 -16.45 8.41
CA GLY A 134 -1.66 -16.55 9.07
C GLY A 134 -0.61 -17.38 8.30
N THR A 135 -0.92 -17.79 7.06
CA THR A 135 -0.03 -18.61 6.23
C THR A 135 1.16 -17.80 5.74
N LYS A 136 2.38 -18.29 5.92
CA LYS A 136 3.60 -17.64 5.43
C LYS A 136 3.96 -18.14 4.04
N HIS A 137 4.41 -17.23 3.17
CA HIS A 137 4.79 -17.51 1.78
C HIS A 137 6.23 -17.06 1.50
N PRO A 138 7.24 -17.68 2.13
CA PRO A 138 8.63 -17.22 2.05
C PRO A 138 9.20 -17.18 0.63
N ASP A 139 8.77 -18.09 -0.25
CA ASP A 139 9.22 -18.15 -1.64
C ASP A 139 8.68 -16.97 -2.46
N VAL A 140 7.42 -16.59 -2.23
CA VAL A 140 6.78 -15.44 -2.87
C VAL A 140 7.44 -14.14 -2.38
N TRP A 141 7.67 -14.00 -1.07
CA TRP A 141 8.42 -12.87 -0.51
C TRP A 141 9.84 -12.76 -1.07
N ALA A 142 10.53 -13.88 -1.24
CA ALA A 142 11.88 -13.90 -1.79
C ALA A 142 11.89 -13.42 -3.26
N HIS A 143 10.91 -13.87 -4.05
CA HIS A 143 10.73 -13.41 -5.43
C HIS A 143 10.43 -11.91 -5.50
N THR A 144 9.47 -11.43 -4.71
CA THR A 144 9.11 -10.00 -4.66
C THR A 144 10.29 -9.14 -4.22
N LYS A 145 11.07 -9.56 -3.23
CA LYS A 145 12.31 -8.87 -2.83
C LYS A 145 13.36 -8.82 -3.95
N GLN A 146 13.40 -9.81 -4.82
CA GLN A 146 14.26 -9.75 -6.00
C GLN A 146 13.73 -8.71 -7.00
N LEU A 147 12.42 -8.68 -7.27
CA LEU A 147 11.82 -7.68 -8.16
C LEU A 147 12.01 -6.25 -7.64
N ILE A 148 11.97 -6.03 -6.32
CA ILE A 148 12.29 -4.74 -5.70
C ILE A 148 13.71 -4.31 -6.08
N ARG A 149 14.70 -5.19 -5.91
CA ARG A 149 16.11 -4.90 -6.26
C ARG A 149 16.28 -4.60 -7.74
N ASP A 150 15.60 -5.34 -8.60
CA ASP A 150 15.65 -5.14 -10.05
C ASP A 150 15.05 -3.78 -10.43
N GLN A 151 13.96 -3.36 -9.78
CA GLN A 151 13.34 -2.05 -9.98
C GLN A 151 14.25 -0.90 -9.49
N GLU A 152 14.88 -1.04 -8.33
CA GLU A 152 15.83 -0.06 -7.79
C GLU A 152 17.05 0.12 -8.71
N LYS A 153 17.51 -0.98 -9.31
CA LYS A 153 18.58 -0.94 -10.32
C LYS A 153 18.15 -0.14 -11.55
N ARG A 154 16.95 -0.41 -12.08
CA ARG A 154 16.39 0.34 -13.23
C ARG A 154 16.26 1.83 -12.92
N LEU A 155 15.79 2.18 -11.71
CA LEU A 155 15.69 3.58 -11.29
C LEU A 155 17.06 4.26 -11.30
N SER A 156 18.09 3.57 -10.80
CA SER A 156 19.46 4.09 -10.79
C SER A 156 19.99 4.32 -12.20
N GLU A 157 19.67 3.43 -13.13
CA GLU A 157 20.03 3.55 -14.55
C GLU A 157 19.29 4.70 -15.25
N GLU A 158 18.00 4.92 -14.96
CA GLU A 158 17.23 6.02 -15.56
C GLU A 158 17.61 7.39 -15.02
N THR A 159 18.01 7.49 -13.75
CA THR A 159 18.32 8.77 -13.08
C THR A 159 19.79 9.18 -13.23
N ALA A 160 20.67 8.28 -13.65
CA ALA A 160 22.07 8.58 -13.94
C ALA A 160 22.29 9.20 -15.34
N ASN A 161 21.28 9.16 -16.21
CA ASN A 161 21.28 9.74 -17.56
C ASN A 161 20.62 11.13 -17.58
#